data_AF-A0A950KD42-F1
#
_entry.id   AF-A0A950KD42-F1
#
_cell.length_a   1.000
_cell.length_b   1.000
_cell.length_c   1.000
_cell.angle_alpha   90.00
_cell.angle_beta   90.00
_cell.angle_gamma   90.00
#
_symmetry.space_group_name_H-M   'P 1'
#
loop_
_entity.id
_entity.type
_entity.pdbx_description
1 polymer ?
#
loop_
_entity_poly.entity_id
_entity_poly.type
_entity_poly.pdbx_seq_one_letter_code
_entity_poly.pdbx_strand_id
1 'polypeptide(L)'
;MPTYILASIHGVTIWFLLTVWSHYAWHPIALFNALTLLFLAPCKAALSGQNTAAAAVTLNPPAAGATQLSGNAYGIDPNTTKVVIYALTNQWYVQPRVDAPFTDISTNGSWESSTNAWSSLIVLLVNPDNYTPAATEITNPALDPGVLAWTIYPSQPISVDFSGYTWGIKVAGSVASARFDPGPNFWSSDPSVVKAAADGLHLKVTQVNGAWQCGEVYLTQSLGYGTYTVQVSTRLDQLDHNSVAAPLFIYAAPNQELDNEYSGAGGLIPSPYNAQFVVQPYTVPGNIVYYVQPSTAQFTSQIEWYADHVTFTAWNGWSKVPAPTDIIYQWTYTGNDIPPPGQERVHINLWRLNGSAPVSGVGNEMVINSFTFQGPGVINLPTV
;
A
#
# COMPACT_ATOMS: atom_id res chain seq x y z
N MET A 1 -30.93 -48.64 -5.95
CA MET A 1 -31.95 -47.63 -5.60
C MET A 1 -31.64 -47.15 -4.19
N PRO A 2 -31.54 -45.84 -3.91
CA PRO A 2 -31.39 -45.36 -2.54
C PRO A 2 -32.74 -45.40 -1.81
N THR A 3 -32.81 -46.15 -0.71
CA THR A 3 -33.92 -46.10 0.24
C THR A 3 -33.73 -44.91 1.19
N TYR A 4 -34.64 -43.95 1.12
CA TYR A 4 -34.72 -42.85 2.09
C TYR A 4 -35.67 -43.24 3.22
N ILE A 5 -35.26 -43.05 4.47
CA ILE A 5 -36.14 -43.15 5.64
C ILE A 5 -36.42 -41.72 6.13
N LEU A 6 -37.70 -41.33 6.14
CA LEU A 6 -38.14 -40.05 6.67
C LEU A 6 -38.39 -40.16 8.18
N ALA A 7 -37.80 -39.25 8.96
CA ALA A 7 -38.22 -38.96 10.32
C ALA A 7 -38.22 -37.44 10.52
N SER A 8 -39.34 -36.89 10.97
CA SER A 8 -39.54 -35.45 11.17
C SER A 8 -39.67 -35.12 12.65
N ILE A 9 -38.90 -34.14 13.12
CA ILE A 9 -39.18 -33.30 14.29
C ILE A 9 -38.46 -31.96 14.07
N HIS A 10 -39.22 -30.87 14.17
CA HIS A 10 -38.82 -29.45 14.33
C HIS A 10 -37.41 -28.98 13.87
N GLY A 11 -37.24 -28.83 12.56
CA GLY A 11 -36.91 -27.51 11.98
C GLY A 11 -35.55 -26.85 12.25
N VAL A 12 -34.44 -27.49 11.85
CA VAL A 12 -33.35 -26.87 11.04
C VAL A 12 -32.71 -27.99 10.21
N THR A 13 -32.58 -27.82 8.89
CA THR A 13 -31.96 -28.83 8.01
C THR A 13 -30.49 -28.50 7.77
N ILE A 14 -29.58 -29.39 8.18
CA ILE A 14 -28.14 -29.32 7.87
C ILE A 14 -27.77 -30.56 7.06
N TRP A 15 -27.13 -30.36 5.90
CA TRP A 15 -26.63 -31.45 5.06
C TRP A 15 -25.19 -31.79 5.43
N PHE A 16 -24.95 -33.03 5.88
CA PHE A 16 -23.60 -33.58 6.02
C PHE A 16 -23.38 -34.70 5.00
N LEU A 17 -22.34 -34.57 4.16
CA LEU A 17 -21.77 -35.70 3.44
C LEU A 17 -20.89 -36.48 4.42
N LEU A 18 -21.25 -37.73 4.72
CA LEU A 18 -20.32 -38.70 5.32
C LEU A 18 -19.89 -39.72 4.26
N THR A 19 -18.57 -39.87 4.11
CA THR A 19 -17.95 -40.98 3.37
C THR A 19 -17.19 -41.83 4.38
N VAL A 20 -17.54 -43.12 4.50
CA VAL A 20 -16.87 -44.05 5.45
C VAL A 20 -16.64 -45.41 4.81
N TRP A 21 -15.38 -45.80 4.73
CA TRP A 21 -14.86 -47.18 4.65
C TRP A 21 -13.61 -47.17 5.57
N SER A 22 -13.57 -47.81 6.75
CA SER A 22 -13.50 -49.26 7.04
C SER A 22 -12.13 -49.87 6.66
N HIS A 23 -11.40 -50.68 7.46
CA HIS A 23 -11.64 -51.41 8.72
C HIS A 23 -10.32 -51.68 9.52
N TYR A 24 -10.39 -52.48 10.60
CA TYR A 24 -9.33 -53.06 11.49
C TYR A 24 -8.79 -52.15 12.60
N ALA A 25 -8.54 -52.61 13.85
CA ALA A 25 -8.98 -53.79 14.62
C ALA A 25 -8.78 -53.54 16.14
N TRP A 26 -9.19 -54.44 17.03
CA TRP A 26 -9.14 -54.29 18.51
C TRP A 26 -7.90 -55.03 19.13
N HIS A 27 -7.51 -54.96 20.42
CA HIS A 27 -8.22 -54.45 21.61
C HIS A 27 -7.40 -53.55 22.62
N PRO A 28 -7.04 -53.87 23.91
CA PRO A 28 -7.41 -52.90 24.97
C PRO A 28 -6.41 -52.58 26.14
N ILE A 29 -6.76 -51.51 26.90
CA ILE A 29 -6.55 -51.25 28.35
C ILE A 29 -5.12 -51.26 28.97
N ALA A 30 -4.72 -50.13 29.56
CA ALA A 30 -4.38 -50.01 31.00
C ALA A 30 -4.12 -48.53 31.42
N LEU A 31 -4.76 -48.06 32.51
CA LEU A 31 -4.34 -46.84 33.22
C LEU A 31 -3.22 -47.18 34.23
N PHE A 32 -2.26 -46.27 34.40
CA PHE A 32 -1.49 -46.19 35.65
C PHE A 32 -1.28 -44.74 36.08
N ASN A 33 -1.69 -44.43 37.31
CA ASN A 33 -1.35 -43.18 38.00
C ASN A 33 0.08 -43.27 38.55
N ALA A 34 0.87 -42.21 38.38
CA ALA A 34 2.14 -42.03 39.07
C ALA A 34 2.28 -40.58 39.57
N LEU A 35 1.77 -40.34 40.78
CA LEU A 35 1.94 -39.06 41.48
C LEU A 35 3.40 -38.96 41.97
N THR A 36 4.18 -38.03 41.42
CA THR A 36 5.56 -37.79 41.85
C THR A 36 5.68 -36.39 42.44
N LEU A 37 5.80 -36.30 43.78
CA LEU A 37 6.19 -35.06 44.45
C LEU A 37 7.69 -34.80 44.21
N LEU A 38 8.03 -33.69 43.57
CA LEU A 38 9.35 -33.09 43.69
C LEU A 38 9.26 -31.84 44.55
N PHE A 39 9.98 -31.83 45.67
CA PHE A 39 10.23 -30.62 46.43
C PHE A 39 11.26 -29.76 45.68
N LEU A 40 10.89 -28.55 45.31
CA LEU A 40 11.82 -27.50 44.89
C LEU A 40 11.70 -26.31 45.84
N ALA A 41 12.85 -25.84 46.32
CA ALA A 41 12.93 -24.76 47.30
C ALA A 41 12.43 -23.41 46.72
N PRO A 42 11.94 -22.49 47.56
CA PRO A 42 11.51 -21.17 47.12
C PRO A 42 12.71 -20.30 46.74
N CYS A 43 13.20 -20.44 45.50
CA CYS A 43 14.05 -19.45 44.90
C CYS A 43 13.21 -18.17 44.71
N LYS A 44 13.46 -17.15 45.54
CA LYS A 44 13.01 -15.79 45.28
C LYS A 44 13.81 -15.22 44.09
N ALA A 45 13.51 -15.69 42.90
CA ALA A 45 13.77 -14.92 41.69
C ALA A 45 12.90 -13.67 41.79
N ALA A 46 13.52 -12.53 42.05
CA ALA A 46 12.87 -11.25 41.85
C ALA A 46 12.64 -11.09 40.34
N LEU A 47 11.47 -11.51 39.88
CA LEU A 47 10.94 -11.09 38.60
C LEU A 47 10.71 -9.58 38.69
N SER A 48 11.74 -8.81 38.35
CA SER A 48 11.58 -7.46 37.82
C SER A 48 10.90 -7.57 36.46
N GLY A 49 9.63 -8.00 36.49
CA GLY A 49 8.77 -7.96 35.33
C GLY A 49 8.54 -6.50 34.99
N GLN A 50 9.38 -5.95 34.11
CA GLN A 50 8.91 -4.86 33.27
C GLN A 50 7.71 -5.41 32.52
N ASN A 51 6.54 -5.04 33.00
CA ASN A 51 5.28 -5.28 32.32
C ASN A 51 5.27 -4.29 31.14
N THR A 52 6.07 -4.57 30.11
CA THR A 52 6.21 -3.74 28.92
C THR A 52 4.93 -3.86 28.11
N ALA A 53 3.90 -3.13 28.55
CA ALA A 53 2.75 -2.84 27.72
C ALA A 53 3.25 -2.32 26.37
N ALA A 54 2.64 -2.77 25.27
CA ALA A 54 3.01 -2.32 23.94
C ALA A 54 2.94 -0.78 23.86
N ALA A 55 3.88 -0.17 23.13
CA ALA A 55 3.86 1.26 22.90
C ALA A 55 2.52 1.68 22.29
N ALA A 56 1.93 2.76 22.82
CA ALA A 56 0.66 3.28 22.32
C ALA A 56 0.59 4.80 22.52
N VAL A 57 -0.04 5.50 21.59
CA VAL A 57 -0.30 6.94 21.70
C VAL A 57 -1.76 7.24 21.38
N THR A 58 -2.33 8.16 22.14
CA THR A 58 -3.67 8.71 21.92
C THR A 58 -3.56 10.19 21.56
N LEU A 59 -4.54 10.66 20.79
CA LEU A 59 -4.84 12.06 20.55
C LEU A 59 -6.23 12.32 21.14
N ASN A 60 -6.35 13.28 22.05
CA ASN A 60 -7.65 13.75 22.53
C ASN A 60 -8.38 14.39 21.34
N PRO A 61 -9.60 13.95 20.96
CA PRO A 61 -10.27 14.40 19.75
C PRO A 61 -10.35 15.92 19.63
N PRO A 62 -9.62 16.54 18.68
CA PRO A 62 -9.58 17.99 18.56
C PRO A 62 -10.86 18.51 17.91
N ALA A 63 -11.31 19.69 18.34
CA ALA A 63 -12.33 20.44 17.62
C ALA A 63 -11.83 20.82 16.21
N ALA A 64 -12.73 20.94 15.24
CA ALA A 64 -12.35 21.34 13.88
C ALA A 64 -11.62 22.69 13.88
N GLY A 65 -10.42 22.72 13.30
CA GLY A 65 -9.56 23.91 13.28
C GLY A 65 -8.83 24.22 14.59
N ALA A 66 -8.82 23.31 15.57
CA ALA A 66 -8.03 23.49 16.80
C ALA A 66 -6.53 23.60 16.47
N THR A 67 -5.87 24.59 17.09
CA THR A 67 -4.43 24.88 16.94
C THR A 67 -3.57 24.32 18.08
N GLN A 68 -4.18 23.70 19.08
CA GLN A 68 -3.52 23.01 20.19
C GLN A 68 -4.04 21.58 20.26
N LEU A 69 -3.12 20.63 20.40
CA LEU A 69 -3.34 19.19 20.48
C LEU A 69 -2.81 18.67 21.81
N SER A 70 -3.42 17.62 22.33
CA SER A 70 -2.97 16.93 23.54
C SER A 70 -3.31 15.45 23.49
N GLY A 71 -2.63 14.65 24.30
CA GLY A 71 -2.89 13.23 24.40
C GLY A 71 -1.99 12.54 25.41
N ASN A 72 -1.91 11.22 25.31
CA ASN A 72 -1.09 10.40 26.18
C ASN A 72 -0.26 9.39 25.39
N ALA A 73 0.91 9.05 25.91
CA ALA A 73 1.76 7.96 25.48
C ALA A 73 1.88 6.92 26.59
N TYR A 74 1.93 5.65 26.21
CA TYR A 74 1.97 4.49 27.09
C TYR A 74 3.02 3.49 26.62
N GLY A 75 3.57 2.68 27.53
CA GLY A 75 4.50 1.59 27.18
C GLY A 75 5.89 2.04 26.70
N ILE A 76 6.30 3.28 26.99
CA ILE A 76 7.55 3.90 26.53
C ILE A 76 8.35 4.55 27.66
N ASP A 77 9.62 4.88 27.39
CA ASP A 77 10.42 5.77 28.24
C ASP A 77 10.35 7.21 27.69
N PRO A 78 9.75 8.18 28.42
CA PRO A 78 9.59 9.56 27.95
C PRO A 78 10.92 10.33 27.81
N ASN A 79 12.03 9.81 28.33
CA ASN A 79 13.35 10.42 28.16
C ASN A 79 13.92 10.15 26.75
N THR A 80 13.65 8.96 26.18
CA THR A 80 14.16 8.54 24.86
C THR A 80 13.11 8.60 23.75
N THR A 81 11.82 8.50 24.08
CA THR A 81 10.73 8.55 23.11
C THR A 81 10.15 9.97 23.03
N LYS A 82 9.83 10.42 21.81
CA LYS A 82 9.17 11.69 21.53
C LYS A 82 7.89 11.46 20.74
N VAL A 83 7.00 12.45 20.80
CA VAL A 83 5.86 12.56 19.89
C VAL A 83 6.29 13.34 18.65
N VAL A 84 5.92 12.86 17.47
CA VAL A 84 5.99 13.61 16.21
C VAL A 84 4.58 13.68 15.63
N ILE A 85 4.20 14.84 15.08
CA ILE A 85 2.85 15.07 14.56
C ILE A 85 2.97 15.46 13.10
N TYR A 86 2.10 14.95 12.23
CA TYR A 86 1.94 15.48 10.87
C TYR A 86 0.49 15.92 10.64
N ALA A 87 0.33 17.05 9.97
CA ALA A 87 -0.94 17.59 9.50
C ALA A 87 -1.09 17.34 8.00
N LEU A 88 -2.23 16.75 7.60
CA LEU A 88 -2.60 16.58 6.21
C LEU A 88 -3.26 17.85 5.67
N THR A 89 -2.66 18.45 4.65
CA THR A 89 -3.31 19.43 3.77
C THR A 89 -3.36 18.86 2.35
N ASN A 90 -2.55 19.33 1.39
CA ASN A 90 -2.37 18.65 0.09
C ASN A 90 -1.53 17.38 0.19
N GLN A 91 -0.63 17.34 1.17
CA GLN A 91 0.22 16.22 1.55
C GLN A 91 0.45 16.29 3.07
N TRP A 92 1.24 15.40 3.67
CA TRP A 92 1.58 15.47 5.09
C TRP A 92 2.66 16.52 5.35
N TYR A 93 2.52 17.30 6.43
CA TYR A 93 3.46 18.33 6.86
C TYR A 93 3.79 18.14 8.34
N VAL A 94 5.08 18.03 8.69
CA VAL A 94 5.50 17.86 10.10
C VAL A 94 5.14 19.08 10.95
N GLN A 95 4.70 18.84 12.18
CA GLN A 95 4.22 19.82 13.15
C GLN A 95 5.03 19.73 14.47
N PRO A 96 5.13 20.83 15.24
CA PRO A 96 4.63 22.18 14.92
C PRO A 96 5.51 22.93 13.92
N ARG A 97 6.78 22.51 13.76
CA ARG A 97 7.78 23.17 12.91
C ARG A 97 8.80 22.16 12.37
N VAL A 98 9.40 22.47 11.22
CA VAL A 98 10.46 21.65 10.60
C VAL A 98 11.77 21.70 11.42
N ASP A 99 12.08 22.82 12.06
CA ASP A 99 13.28 23.02 12.88
C ASP A 99 13.12 22.50 14.33
N ALA A 100 11.91 22.12 14.73
CA ALA A 100 11.59 21.52 16.03
C ALA A 100 10.40 20.55 15.91
N PRO A 101 10.58 19.37 15.28
CA PRO A 101 9.48 18.43 14.98
C PRO A 101 9.14 17.49 16.16
N PHE A 102 9.99 17.43 17.19
CA PHE A 102 9.82 16.54 18.33
C PHE A 102 9.10 17.26 19.49
N THR A 103 8.03 16.64 19.96
CA THR A 103 7.26 17.04 21.14
C THR A 103 7.65 16.18 22.35
N ASP A 104 7.94 16.82 23.48
CA ASP A 104 8.28 16.13 24.72
C ASP A 104 7.06 15.43 25.35
N ILE A 105 7.35 14.30 26.01
CA ILE A 105 6.37 13.51 26.76
C ILE A 105 6.66 13.71 28.25
N SER A 106 5.64 14.05 29.03
CA SER A 106 5.76 14.20 30.49
C SER A 106 5.90 12.84 31.19
N THR A 107 6.39 12.82 32.43
CA THR A 107 6.63 11.58 33.20
C THR A 107 5.37 10.78 33.55
N ASN A 108 4.19 11.42 33.48
CA ASN A 108 2.86 10.80 33.57
C ASN A 108 2.32 10.30 32.20
N GLY A 109 3.11 10.42 31.13
CA GLY A 109 2.75 10.07 29.77
C GLY A 109 1.98 11.16 29.00
N SER A 110 1.60 12.30 29.58
CA SER A 110 0.88 13.34 28.83
C SER A 110 1.79 14.15 27.91
N TRP A 111 1.30 14.51 26.72
CA TRP A 111 1.99 15.39 25.78
C TRP A 111 1.03 16.47 25.26
N GLU A 112 1.59 17.62 24.89
CA GLU A 112 0.86 18.74 24.27
C GLU A 112 1.71 19.40 23.18
N SER A 113 1.10 19.80 22.07
CA SER A 113 1.77 20.56 21.00
C SER A 113 0.79 21.49 20.30
N SER A 114 1.30 22.57 19.71
CA SER A 114 0.54 23.32 18.72
C SER A 114 0.50 22.60 17.36
N THR A 115 -0.41 23.01 16.49
CA THR A 115 -0.51 22.59 15.09
C THR A 115 -0.93 23.76 14.21
N ASN A 116 -0.49 23.73 12.95
CA ASN A 116 -1.01 24.56 11.88
C ASN A 116 -2.32 23.95 11.33
N ALA A 117 -2.91 24.55 10.28
CA ALA A 117 -4.14 24.07 9.67
C ALA A 117 -4.04 22.61 9.18
N TRP A 118 -5.06 21.81 9.46
CA TRP A 118 -5.11 20.37 9.18
C TRP A 118 -6.50 19.95 8.68
N SER A 119 -6.53 18.90 7.87
CA SER A 119 -7.75 18.15 7.50
C SER A 119 -7.76 16.75 8.12
N SER A 120 -6.58 16.17 8.33
CA SER A 120 -6.31 15.02 9.18
C SER A 120 -5.00 15.26 9.94
N LEU A 121 -4.84 14.58 11.07
CA LEU A 121 -3.66 14.59 11.92
C LEU A 121 -3.20 13.15 12.13
N ILE A 122 -1.89 12.94 12.09
CA ILE A 122 -1.27 11.73 12.60
C ILE A 122 -0.33 12.08 13.74
N VAL A 123 -0.28 11.22 14.75
CA VAL A 123 0.61 11.34 15.91
C VAL A 123 1.40 10.05 16.02
N LEU A 124 2.71 10.16 16.05
CA LEU A 124 3.68 9.06 16.07
C LEU A 124 4.42 9.05 17.41
N LEU A 125 4.75 7.86 17.92
CA LEU A 125 5.83 7.68 18.89
C LEU A 125 7.08 7.20 18.16
N VAL A 126 8.19 7.88 18.39
CA VAL A 126 9.48 7.60 17.74
C VAL A 126 10.63 7.74 18.74
N ASN A 127 11.73 7.05 18.48
CA ASN A 127 13.02 7.40 19.09
C ASN A 127 13.79 8.31 18.12
N PRO A 128 14.14 9.57 18.51
CA PRO A 128 14.93 10.48 17.68
C PRO A 128 16.28 9.92 17.20
N ASP A 129 16.88 8.98 17.92
CA ASP A 129 18.14 8.32 17.50
C ASP A 129 17.98 7.53 16.19
N ASN A 130 16.76 7.06 15.91
CA ASN A 130 16.45 6.12 14.82
C ASN A 130 15.39 6.66 13.83
N TYR A 131 14.86 7.86 14.04
CA TYR A 131 13.80 8.44 13.21
C TYR A 131 14.07 9.93 12.96
N THR A 132 14.17 10.31 11.68
CA THR A 132 14.29 11.71 11.25
C THR A 132 13.01 12.11 10.52
N PRO A 133 12.13 12.93 11.12
CA PRO A 133 10.90 13.38 10.47
C PRO A 133 11.20 14.15 9.18
N ALA A 134 10.59 13.76 8.06
CA ALA A 134 10.66 14.56 6.85
C ALA A 134 9.79 15.82 6.98
N ALA A 135 10.20 16.92 6.36
CA ALA A 135 9.44 18.17 6.40
C ALA A 135 8.03 18.02 5.77
N THR A 136 7.94 17.22 4.70
CA THR A 136 6.73 16.94 3.95
C THR A 136 6.75 15.53 3.34
N GLU A 137 5.60 14.86 3.28
CA GLU A 137 5.50 13.51 2.69
C GLU A 137 4.20 13.31 1.91
N ILE A 138 4.33 12.62 0.76
CA ILE A 138 3.18 12.12 -0.03
C ILE A 138 2.65 10.79 0.51
N THR A 139 3.51 10.05 1.21
CA THR A 139 3.20 8.80 1.90
C THR A 139 2.73 9.06 3.32
N ASN A 140 2.11 8.06 3.95
CA ASN A 140 1.57 8.17 5.29
C ASN A 140 2.65 7.88 6.34
N PRO A 141 3.04 8.86 7.19
CA PRO A 141 4.17 8.71 8.10
C PRO A 141 4.01 7.60 9.15
N ALA A 142 2.79 7.12 9.41
CA ALA A 142 2.57 5.98 10.31
C ALA A 142 3.11 4.64 9.77
N LEU A 143 3.47 4.58 8.49
CA LEU A 143 4.02 3.39 7.83
C LEU A 143 5.56 3.45 7.69
N ASP A 144 6.19 4.50 8.22
CA ASP A 144 7.64 4.69 8.13
C ASP A 144 8.43 3.73 9.04
N PRO A 145 9.63 3.29 8.61
CA PRO A 145 10.57 2.60 9.49
C PRO A 145 10.90 3.42 10.74
N GLY A 146 10.84 2.80 11.92
CA GLY A 146 11.20 3.42 13.20
C GLY A 146 10.02 4.01 14.00
N VAL A 147 8.80 4.04 13.43
CA VAL A 147 7.59 4.36 14.18
C VAL A 147 7.26 3.23 15.16
N LEU A 148 7.15 3.57 16.44
CA LEU A 148 6.91 2.62 17.54
C LEU A 148 5.42 2.37 17.76
N ALA A 149 4.61 3.41 17.59
CA ALA A 149 3.15 3.40 17.67
C ALA A 149 2.60 4.67 17.01
N TRP A 150 1.33 4.67 16.61
CA TRP A 150 0.68 5.84 16.02
C TRP A 150 -0.81 5.89 16.31
N THR A 151 -1.41 7.06 16.08
CA THR A 151 -2.87 7.25 15.99
C THR A 151 -3.19 8.29 14.91
N ILE A 152 -4.36 8.17 14.27
CA ILE A 152 -4.82 9.08 13.20
C ILE A 152 -6.19 9.67 13.55
N TYR A 153 -6.42 10.93 13.19
CA TYR A 153 -7.69 11.63 13.34
C TYR A 153 -8.06 12.43 12.08
N PRO A 154 -9.31 12.36 11.57
CA PRO A 154 -10.31 11.35 11.89
C PRO A 154 -9.80 9.93 11.59
N SER A 155 -10.41 8.92 12.20
CA SER A 155 -10.06 7.52 11.94
C SER A 155 -10.42 7.14 10.51
N GLN A 156 -9.45 6.60 9.77
CA GLN A 156 -9.58 6.22 8.36
C GLN A 156 -8.55 5.13 8.01
N PRO A 157 -8.77 4.33 6.96
CA PRO A 157 -7.75 3.41 6.47
C PRO A 157 -6.49 4.18 6.05
N ILE A 158 -5.31 3.64 6.40
CA ILE A 158 -4.01 4.14 5.93
C ILE A 158 -3.32 3.17 4.96
N SER A 159 -3.80 1.94 4.87
CA SER A 159 -3.25 0.87 4.05
C SER A 159 -4.30 -0.17 3.64
N VAL A 160 -3.95 -1.01 2.67
CA VAL A 160 -4.64 -2.27 2.31
C VAL A 160 -3.63 -3.39 2.13
N ASP A 161 -3.99 -4.61 2.49
CA ASP A 161 -3.13 -5.79 2.23
C ASP A 161 -3.51 -6.42 0.88
N PHE A 162 -2.53 -6.58 0.00
CA PHE A 162 -2.72 -7.11 -1.35
C PHE A 162 -1.46 -7.84 -1.86
N SER A 163 -1.67 -9.01 -2.47
CA SER A 163 -0.60 -9.87 -3.01
C SER A 163 0.51 -10.26 -2.01
N GLY A 164 0.21 -10.29 -0.71
CA GLY A 164 1.17 -10.59 0.35
C GLY A 164 1.99 -9.38 0.85
N TYR A 165 1.68 -8.18 0.38
CA TYR A 165 2.29 -6.93 0.82
C TYR A 165 1.25 -6.01 1.46
N THR A 166 1.68 -5.19 2.42
CA THR A 166 0.91 -4.04 2.89
C THR A 166 1.20 -2.84 2.00
N TRP A 167 0.16 -2.30 1.38
CA TRP A 167 0.21 -1.11 0.54
C TRP A 167 -0.34 0.08 1.30
N GLY A 168 0.46 1.11 1.52
CA GLY A 168 -0.02 2.38 2.05
C GLY A 168 -0.90 3.10 1.03
N ILE A 169 -1.89 3.86 1.50
CA ILE A 169 -2.79 4.66 0.66
C ILE A 169 -2.31 6.11 0.67
N LYS A 170 -2.23 6.73 -0.51
CA LYS A 170 -1.99 8.18 -0.65
C LYS A 170 -3.31 8.92 -0.39
N VAL A 171 -3.24 9.96 0.44
CA VAL A 171 -4.41 10.75 0.84
C VAL A 171 -4.09 12.23 0.71
N ALA A 172 -5.14 13.03 0.48
CA ALA A 172 -5.08 14.48 0.50
C ALA A 172 -6.33 15.02 1.19
N GLY A 173 -6.25 16.25 1.68
CA GLY A 173 -7.35 16.96 2.31
C GLY A 173 -8.50 17.25 1.34
N SER A 174 -9.68 17.51 1.89
CA SER A 174 -10.92 17.69 1.14
C SER A 174 -11.20 19.13 0.66
N VAL A 175 -10.31 20.08 0.95
CA VAL A 175 -10.47 21.50 0.56
C VAL A 175 -9.83 21.79 -0.80
N ALA A 176 -10.35 22.78 -1.56
CA ALA A 176 -9.90 23.02 -2.94
C ALA A 176 -8.40 23.33 -3.12
N SER A 177 -7.69 23.78 -2.08
CA SER A 177 -6.24 23.99 -2.05
C SER A 177 -5.43 22.73 -1.69
N ALA A 178 -6.08 21.66 -1.24
CA ALA A 178 -5.47 20.38 -0.90
C ALA A 178 -5.35 19.42 -2.11
N ARG A 179 -5.56 19.91 -3.33
CA ARG A 179 -5.27 19.12 -4.54
C ARG A 179 -3.76 18.92 -4.69
N PHE A 180 -3.36 17.72 -5.10
CA PHE A 180 -1.96 17.32 -5.19
C PHE A 180 -1.67 16.47 -6.43
N ASP A 181 -0.42 16.46 -6.87
CA ASP A 181 0.02 15.85 -8.12
C ASP A 181 0.02 14.30 -8.09
N PRO A 182 -0.04 13.65 -9.28
CA PRO A 182 -0.25 14.25 -10.61
C PRO A 182 -1.67 14.82 -10.85
N GLY A 183 -1.76 15.81 -11.74
CA GLY A 183 -3.02 16.32 -12.29
C GLY A 183 -3.97 16.91 -11.25
N PRO A 184 -3.60 18.00 -10.55
CA PRO A 184 -4.10 18.41 -9.23
C PRO A 184 -5.34 17.66 -8.71
N ASN A 185 -5.11 16.53 -8.04
CA ASN A 185 -6.13 15.57 -7.64
C ASN A 185 -6.43 15.55 -6.14
N PHE A 186 -7.62 15.06 -5.80
CA PHE A 186 -7.98 14.68 -4.45
C PHE A 186 -7.71 13.18 -4.28
N TRP A 187 -6.83 12.83 -3.34
CA TRP A 187 -6.44 11.45 -3.05
C TRP A 187 -7.17 10.93 -1.82
N SER A 188 -7.62 9.67 -1.82
CA SER A 188 -8.57 9.18 -0.82
C SER A 188 -8.39 7.72 -0.44
N SER A 189 -8.58 7.43 0.86
CA SER A 189 -8.68 6.07 1.41
C SER A 189 -10.13 5.62 1.66
N ASP A 190 -11.11 6.30 1.06
CA ASP A 190 -12.50 5.84 1.04
C ASP A 190 -12.61 4.45 0.36
N PRO A 191 -13.30 3.45 0.93
CA PRO A 191 -13.45 2.11 0.34
C PRO A 191 -14.14 2.06 -1.04
N SER A 192 -14.79 3.15 -1.48
CA SER A 192 -15.31 3.32 -2.84
C SER A 192 -14.27 3.83 -3.84
N VAL A 193 -13.09 4.26 -3.37
CA VAL A 193 -11.94 4.72 -4.14
C VAL A 193 -10.82 3.68 -4.14
N VAL A 194 -10.45 3.13 -2.97
CA VAL A 194 -9.41 2.10 -2.82
C VAL A 194 -9.90 0.94 -1.95
N LYS A 195 -9.81 -0.30 -2.45
CA LYS A 195 -10.07 -1.51 -1.66
C LYS A 195 -9.34 -2.74 -2.20
N ALA A 196 -8.96 -3.65 -1.32
CA ALA A 196 -8.65 -5.03 -1.69
C ALA A 196 -9.93 -5.89 -1.63
N ALA A 197 -10.10 -6.80 -2.59
CA ALA A 197 -11.21 -7.74 -2.69
C ALA A 197 -10.71 -9.11 -3.18
N ALA A 198 -11.61 -10.08 -3.34
CA ALA A 198 -11.25 -11.45 -3.75
C ALA A 198 -10.76 -11.56 -5.20
N ASP A 199 -11.12 -10.60 -6.05
CA ASP A 199 -10.77 -10.51 -7.47
C ASP A 199 -9.55 -9.60 -7.75
N GLY A 200 -9.15 -8.77 -6.78
CA GLY A 200 -7.94 -7.95 -6.87
C GLY A 200 -7.93 -6.73 -5.95
N LEU A 201 -6.95 -5.86 -6.18
CA LEU A 201 -6.90 -4.48 -5.69
C LEU A 201 -7.65 -3.57 -6.67
N HIS A 202 -8.63 -2.82 -6.17
CA HIS A 202 -9.43 -1.88 -6.95
C HIS A 202 -9.02 -0.44 -6.62
N LEU A 203 -8.70 0.33 -7.66
CA LEU A 203 -8.58 1.78 -7.62
C LEU A 203 -9.67 2.38 -8.50
N LYS A 204 -10.35 3.43 -8.05
CA LYS A 204 -11.43 4.10 -8.79
C LYS A 204 -11.28 5.61 -8.81
N VAL A 205 -11.84 6.22 -9.85
CA VAL A 205 -12.24 7.63 -9.83
C VAL A 205 -13.70 7.70 -9.39
N THR A 206 -13.96 8.22 -8.19
CA THR A 206 -15.31 8.20 -7.58
C THR A 206 -15.69 9.59 -7.06
N GLN A 207 -16.98 9.96 -7.19
CA GLN A 207 -17.49 11.15 -6.48
C GLN A 207 -17.73 10.82 -5.01
N VAL A 208 -17.00 11.49 -4.12
CA VAL A 208 -17.18 11.42 -2.68
C VAL A 208 -17.47 12.84 -2.19
N ASN A 209 -18.60 13.02 -1.48
CA ASN A 209 -19.04 14.33 -0.98
C ASN A 209 -19.10 15.45 -2.05
N GLY A 210 -19.43 15.09 -3.30
CA GLY A 210 -19.53 16.02 -4.43
C GLY A 210 -18.20 16.37 -5.12
N ALA A 211 -17.08 15.79 -4.69
CA ALA A 211 -15.77 15.95 -5.32
C ALA A 211 -15.29 14.64 -5.96
N TRP A 212 -14.71 14.71 -7.16
CA TRP A 212 -14.05 13.56 -7.79
C TRP A 212 -12.71 13.27 -7.10
N GLN A 213 -12.63 12.09 -6.48
CA GLN A 213 -11.45 11.58 -5.78
C GLN A 213 -10.81 10.42 -6.56
N CYS A 214 -9.51 10.24 -6.35
CA CYS A 214 -8.62 9.34 -7.07
C CYS A 214 -7.90 8.40 -6.11
N GLY A 215 -7.54 7.21 -6.59
CA GLY A 215 -6.82 6.21 -5.82
C GLY A 215 -5.35 6.16 -6.20
N GLU A 216 -4.47 6.14 -5.20
CA GLU A 216 -3.07 5.74 -5.35
C GLU A 216 -2.64 4.96 -4.11
N VAL A 217 -1.91 3.88 -4.33
CA VAL A 217 -1.29 3.08 -3.28
C VAL A 217 0.19 2.86 -3.57
N TYR A 218 0.97 2.61 -2.51
CA TYR A 218 2.41 2.40 -2.59
C TYR A 218 2.87 1.30 -1.64
N LEU A 219 3.92 0.57 -2.00
CA LEU A 219 4.60 -0.32 -1.06
C LEU A 219 5.31 0.50 0.02
N THR A 220 5.29 0.01 1.27
CA THR A 220 5.89 0.73 2.41
C THR A 220 7.43 0.73 2.40
N GLN A 221 8.06 -0.06 1.53
CA GLN A 221 9.51 -0.25 1.48
C GLN A 221 10.03 -0.30 0.03
N SER A 222 11.29 0.09 -0.15
CA SER A 222 12.09 -0.20 -1.36
C SER A 222 12.29 -1.70 -1.50
N LEU A 223 12.20 -2.20 -2.73
CA LEU A 223 12.51 -3.60 -3.06
C LEU A 223 13.82 -3.73 -3.87
N GLY A 224 14.34 -2.62 -4.42
CA GLY A 224 15.59 -2.56 -5.17
C GLY A 224 15.53 -3.20 -6.56
N TYR A 225 16.69 -3.40 -7.18
CA TYR A 225 16.75 -4.03 -8.52
C TYR A 225 16.04 -5.39 -8.55
N GLY A 226 15.46 -5.73 -9.71
CA GLY A 226 14.72 -6.97 -9.92
C GLY A 226 13.58 -6.82 -10.93
N THR A 227 12.69 -7.81 -10.95
CA THR A 227 11.57 -7.90 -11.87
C THR A 227 10.26 -7.68 -11.12
N TYR A 228 9.52 -6.65 -11.51
CA TYR A 228 8.23 -6.24 -10.96
C TYR A 228 7.14 -6.56 -11.96
N THR A 229 6.11 -7.32 -11.58
CA THR A 229 5.06 -7.78 -12.51
C THR A 229 3.67 -7.56 -11.91
N VAL A 230 2.79 -6.89 -12.66
CA VAL A 230 1.37 -6.71 -12.32
C VAL A 230 0.46 -7.36 -13.36
N GLN A 231 -0.53 -8.10 -12.88
CA GLN A 231 -1.61 -8.66 -13.69
C GLN A 231 -2.83 -7.76 -13.60
N VAL A 232 -3.31 -7.26 -14.73
CA VAL A 232 -4.42 -6.29 -14.80
C VAL A 232 -5.70 -6.98 -15.30
N SER A 233 -6.83 -6.64 -14.66
CA SER A 233 -8.18 -7.15 -14.90
C SER A 233 -9.14 -6.07 -15.44
N THR A 234 -8.66 -5.12 -16.25
CA THR A 234 -9.50 -4.01 -16.74
C THR A 234 -9.13 -3.52 -18.13
N ARG A 235 -10.13 -2.99 -18.85
CA ARG A 235 -10.03 -2.36 -20.17
C ARG A 235 -9.39 -0.97 -20.09
N LEU A 236 -8.06 -0.91 -19.95
CA LEU A 236 -7.34 0.38 -19.93
C LEU A 236 -7.34 1.08 -21.30
N ASP A 237 -7.67 0.37 -22.39
CA ASP A 237 -7.94 0.98 -23.69
C ASP A 237 -9.29 1.73 -23.78
N GLN A 238 -10.13 1.63 -22.73
CA GLN A 238 -11.45 2.28 -22.62
C GLN A 238 -11.51 3.34 -21.50
N LEU A 239 -10.35 3.89 -21.10
CA LEU A 239 -10.31 5.00 -20.15
C LEU A 239 -11.04 6.24 -20.72
N ASP A 240 -11.70 7.00 -19.84
CA ASP A 240 -12.24 8.31 -20.16
C ASP A 240 -11.08 9.25 -20.59
N HIS A 241 -11.37 10.21 -21.46
CA HIS A 241 -10.40 11.21 -21.92
C HIS A 241 -9.61 11.87 -20.77
N ASN A 242 -10.28 12.14 -19.64
CA ASN A 242 -9.68 12.76 -18.47
C ASN A 242 -9.10 11.77 -17.46
N SER A 243 -9.01 10.47 -17.76
CA SER A 243 -8.46 9.44 -16.87
C SER A 243 -7.08 8.97 -17.32
N VAL A 244 -6.17 8.82 -16.36
CA VAL A 244 -4.84 8.23 -16.54
C VAL A 244 -4.64 7.14 -15.49
N ALA A 245 -4.09 6.01 -15.89
CA ALA A 245 -3.86 4.84 -15.03
C ALA A 245 -2.40 4.39 -15.13
N ALA A 246 -1.71 4.29 -13.99
CA ALA A 246 -0.42 3.62 -13.89
C ALA A 246 -0.60 2.33 -13.07
N PRO A 247 -0.78 1.15 -13.71
CA PRO A 247 -0.90 -0.12 -13.00
C PRO A 247 0.40 -0.55 -12.32
N LEU A 248 1.55 0.01 -12.73
CA LEU A 248 2.85 -0.20 -12.15
C LEU A 248 3.76 0.98 -12.50
N PHE A 249 4.23 1.70 -11.48
CA PHE A 249 5.37 2.60 -11.59
C PHE A 249 6.27 2.49 -10.36
N ILE A 250 7.54 2.82 -10.51
CA ILE A 250 8.56 2.80 -9.45
C ILE A 250 9.01 4.24 -9.24
N TYR A 251 8.84 4.80 -8.05
CA TYR A 251 9.02 6.23 -7.78
C TYR A 251 9.87 6.49 -6.54
N ALA A 252 10.91 7.31 -6.67
CA ALA A 252 11.63 7.94 -5.55
C ALA A 252 11.50 9.48 -5.56
N ALA A 253 11.63 10.08 -6.75
CA ALA A 253 11.62 11.52 -7.00
C ALA A 253 11.25 11.82 -8.46
N PRO A 254 10.94 13.07 -8.85
CA PRO A 254 10.51 13.41 -10.22
C PRO A 254 11.51 13.13 -11.35
N ASN A 255 12.77 12.81 -11.03
CA ASN A 255 13.82 12.38 -11.97
C ASN A 255 14.36 10.97 -11.65
N GLN A 256 13.62 10.21 -10.84
CA GLN A 256 13.94 8.87 -10.38
C GLN A 256 12.64 8.05 -10.38
N GLU A 257 12.11 7.85 -11.58
CA GLU A 257 10.81 7.22 -11.78
C GLU A 257 10.81 6.39 -13.08
N LEU A 258 10.16 5.22 -13.02
CA LEU A 258 9.98 4.27 -14.12
C LEU A 258 8.49 4.00 -14.28
N ASP A 259 7.90 4.45 -15.39
CA ASP A 259 6.45 4.46 -15.58
C ASP A 259 5.98 3.44 -16.62
N ASN A 260 4.82 2.83 -16.36
CA ASN A 260 3.90 2.39 -17.41
C ASN A 260 2.54 3.07 -17.20
N GLU A 261 2.15 3.95 -18.11
CA GLU A 261 0.91 4.73 -18.04
C GLU A 261 -0.01 4.45 -19.22
N TYR A 262 -1.31 4.54 -18.98
CA TYR A 262 -2.39 4.42 -19.95
C TYR A 262 -3.33 5.63 -19.83
N SER A 263 -3.87 6.12 -20.94
CA SER A 263 -4.86 7.21 -20.91
C SER A 263 -5.94 7.08 -21.98
N GLY A 264 -7.10 7.68 -21.73
CA GLY A 264 -8.18 7.75 -22.71
C GLY A 264 -7.81 8.50 -23.99
N ALA A 265 -8.59 8.26 -25.05
CA ALA A 265 -8.34 8.83 -26.37
C ALA A 265 -8.39 10.38 -26.36
N GLY A 266 -7.28 11.00 -26.77
CA GLY A 266 -7.10 12.45 -26.75
C GLY A 266 -6.70 13.03 -25.38
N GLY A 267 -6.47 12.19 -24.38
CA GLY A 267 -5.98 12.57 -23.05
C GLY A 267 -4.46 12.81 -23.03
N LEU A 268 -3.77 12.23 -22.04
CA LEU A 268 -2.34 12.45 -21.80
C LEU A 268 -1.47 11.94 -22.96
N ILE A 269 -1.79 10.76 -23.47
CA ILE A 269 -0.97 10.02 -24.43
C ILE A 269 -1.42 10.36 -25.87
N PRO A 270 -0.49 10.71 -26.79
CA PRO A 270 -0.84 11.20 -28.11
C PRO A 270 -1.41 10.11 -29.03
N SER A 271 -2.49 10.43 -29.74
CA SER A 271 -3.07 9.57 -30.79
C SER A 271 -2.02 9.22 -31.88
N PRO A 272 -1.98 7.97 -32.38
CA PRO A 272 -2.94 6.88 -32.20
C PRO A 272 -2.71 6.01 -30.95
N TYR A 273 -1.77 6.37 -30.08
CA TYR A 273 -1.40 5.59 -28.91
C TYR A 273 -2.34 5.86 -27.73
N ASN A 274 -2.33 4.94 -26.76
CA ASN A 274 -3.08 5.02 -25.51
C ASN A 274 -2.30 4.45 -24.31
N ALA A 275 -1.04 4.06 -24.50
CA ALA A 275 -0.13 3.57 -23.48
C ALA A 275 1.31 4.06 -23.73
N GLN A 276 2.11 4.19 -22.67
CA GLN A 276 3.50 4.63 -22.73
C GLN A 276 4.38 3.95 -21.68
N PHE A 277 5.65 3.76 -22.00
CA PHE A 277 6.70 3.49 -21.02
C PHE A 277 7.64 4.69 -20.91
N VAL A 278 8.07 5.02 -19.70
CA VAL A 278 8.93 6.19 -19.43
C VAL A 278 10.05 5.82 -18.45
N VAL A 279 11.24 6.38 -18.69
CA VAL A 279 12.30 6.54 -17.67
C VAL A 279 12.46 8.03 -17.45
N GLN A 280 12.08 8.57 -16.29
CA GLN A 280 12.13 10.03 -16.09
C GLN A 280 13.57 10.55 -16.17
N PRO A 281 13.80 11.74 -16.76
CA PRO A 281 12.81 12.70 -17.26
C PRO A 281 12.36 12.42 -18.70
N TYR A 282 11.04 12.38 -18.94
CA TYR A 282 10.42 12.15 -20.27
C TYR A 282 10.84 13.16 -21.36
N THR A 283 11.40 14.31 -20.97
CA THR A 283 11.85 15.38 -21.89
C THR A 283 13.18 15.07 -22.57
N VAL A 284 13.93 14.07 -22.09
CA VAL A 284 15.17 13.60 -22.73
C VAL A 284 14.81 12.72 -23.95
N PRO A 285 15.36 12.99 -25.15
CA PRO A 285 15.10 12.16 -26.32
C PRO A 285 15.51 10.70 -26.11
N GLY A 286 14.54 9.78 -26.24
CA GLY A 286 14.76 8.35 -26.04
C GLY A 286 14.35 7.83 -24.65
N ASN A 287 13.89 8.69 -23.74
CA ASN A 287 13.41 8.29 -22.41
C ASN A 287 11.91 7.93 -22.36
N ILE A 288 11.20 8.01 -23.49
CA ILE A 288 9.77 7.70 -23.59
C ILE A 288 9.46 6.97 -24.90
N VAL A 289 8.60 5.96 -24.82
CA VAL A 289 8.05 5.23 -25.97
C VAL A 289 6.53 5.07 -25.84
N TYR A 290 5.83 5.18 -26.97
CA TYR A 290 4.38 5.06 -27.04
C TYR A 290 3.97 3.77 -27.74
N TYR A 291 2.89 3.15 -27.26
CA TYR A 291 2.34 1.93 -27.86
C TYR A 291 0.81 1.90 -27.78
N VAL A 292 0.21 0.93 -28.49
CA VAL A 292 -1.24 0.71 -28.50
C VAL A 292 -1.55 -0.48 -27.60
N GLN A 293 -2.16 -0.22 -26.45
CA GLN A 293 -2.85 -1.23 -25.67
C GLN A 293 -4.07 -1.72 -26.46
N PRO A 294 -4.14 -3.02 -26.82
CA PRO A 294 -5.25 -3.56 -27.58
C PRO A 294 -6.51 -3.72 -26.73
N SER A 295 -7.62 -4.05 -27.38
CA SER A 295 -8.93 -4.33 -26.78
C SER A 295 -8.94 -5.62 -25.94
N THR A 296 -8.22 -5.63 -24.82
CA THR A 296 -8.18 -6.72 -23.84
C THR A 296 -8.42 -6.21 -22.42
N ALA A 297 -9.20 -6.96 -21.64
CA ALA A 297 -9.40 -6.71 -20.21
C ALA A 297 -8.40 -7.49 -19.34
N GLN A 298 -7.59 -8.36 -19.94
CA GLN A 298 -6.66 -9.24 -19.25
C GLN A 298 -5.29 -9.11 -19.90
N PHE A 299 -4.35 -8.50 -19.19
CA PHE A 299 -2.98 -8.36 -19.65
C PHE A 299 -2.03 -8.28 -18.45
N THR A 300 -0.73 -8.37 -18.71
CA THR A 300 0.33 -8.24 -17.72
C THR A 300 1.27 -7.12 -18.13
N SER A 301 1.74 -6.36 -17.15
CA SER A 301 2.81 -5.36 -17.30
C SER A 301 3.97 -5.74 -16.41
N GLN A 302 5.19 -5.59 -16.91
CA GLN A 302 6.42 -5.90 -16.19
C GLN A 302 7.47 -4.81 -16.39
N ILE A 303 8.17 -4.48 -15.30
CA ILE A 303 9.40 -3.69 -15.30
C ILE A 303 10.51 -4.61 -14.77
N GLU A 304 11.48 -4.94 -15.62
CA GLU A 304 12.75 -5.56 -15.24
C GLU A 304 13.79 -4.45 -15.10
N TRP A 305 14.31 -4.23 -13.88
CA TRP A 305 15.17 -3.09 -13.55
C TRP A 305 16.50 -3.56 -12.94
N TYR A 306 17.59 -3.21 -13.61
CA TYR A 306 18.97 -3.42 -13.17
C TYR A 306 19.79 -2.13 -13.30
N ALA A 307 21.05 -2.18 -12.89
CA ALA A 307 21.94 -1.01 -12.90
C ALA A 307 22.37 -0.56 -14.31
N ASP A 308 22.29 -1.44 -15.32
CA ASP A 308 22.73 -1.21 -16.70
C ASP A 308 21.58 -1.18 -17.72
N HIS A 309 20.38 -1.62 -17.34
CA HIS A 309 19.21 -1.60 -18.21
C HIS A 309 17.87 -1.57 -17.44
N VAL A 310 16.83 -1.10 -18.12
CA VAL A 310 15.43 -1.32 -17.76
C VAL A 310 14.69 -1.93 -18.95
N THR A 311 14.08 -3.10 -18.78
CA THR A 311 13.21 -3.71 -19.80
C THR A 311 11.75 -3.65 -19.35
N PHE A 312 10.96 -2.88 -20.08
CA PHE A 312 9.51 -2.82 -19.93
C PHE A 312 8.87 -3.81 -20.89
N THR A 313 7.93 -4.62 -20.42
CA THR A 313 7.18 -5.57 -21.27
C THR A 313 5.70 -5.58 -20.90
N ALA A 314 4.83 -5.44 -21.90
CA ALA A 314 3.39 -5.65 -21.78
C ALA A 314 2.95 -6.83 -22.68
N TRP A 315 2.10 -7.72 -22.16
CA TRP A 315 1.58 -8.86 -22.93
C TRP A 315 0.14 -9.23 -22.57
N ASN A 316 -0.56 -9.81 -23.53
CA ASN A 316 -1.95 -10.24 -23.38
C ASN A 316 -2.06 -11.47 -22.46
N GLY A 317 -3.11 -11.51 -21.64
CA GLY A 317 -3.32 -12.55 -20.63
C GLY A 317 -2.36 -12.46 -19.44
N TRP A 318 -2.33 -13.54 -18.64
CA TRP A 318 -1.60 -13.65 -17.37
C TRP A 318 -0.58 -14.80 -17.35
N SER A 319 -0.12 -15.27 -18.52
CA SER A 319 0.95 -16.27 -18.56
C SER A 319 2.20 -15.73 -17.90
N LYS A 320 2.84 -16.51 -17.02
CA LYS A 320 4.14 -16.17 -16.41
C LYS A 320 5.25 -16.05 -17.47
N VAL A 321 5.11 -16.78 -18.57
CA VAL A 321 6.01 -16.69 -19.73
C VAL A 321 5.12 -16.46 -20.96
N PRO A 322 5.07 -15.24 -21.52
CA PRO A 322 4.29 -14.96 -22.73
C PRO A 322 4.81 -15.75 -23.94
N ALA A 323 3.91 -16.16 -24.83
CA ALA A 323 4.34 -16.51 -26.18
C ALA A 323 4.75 -15.23 -26.93
N PRO A 324 5.65 -15.30 -27.94
CA PRO A 324 6.00 -14.12 -28.74
C PRO A 324 4.80 -13.44 -29.41
N THR A 325 3.71 -14.17 -29.64
CA THR A 325 2.43 -13.66 -30.18
C THR A 325 1.57 -12.93 -29.17
N ASP A 326 1.83 -13.07 -27.87
CA ASP A 326 1.09 -12.40 -26.80
C ASP A 326 1.71 -11.05 -26.43
N ILE A 327 2.98 -10.80 -26.80
CA ILE A 327 3.67 -9.53 -26.55
C ILE A 327 2.92 -8.39 -27.26
N ILE A 328 2.45 -7.43 -26.45
CA ILE A 328 1.81 -6.20 -26.92
C ILE A 328 2.90 -5.18 -27.29
N TYR A 329 3.85 -4.98 -26.37
CA TYR A 329 5.00 -4.11 -26.58
C TYR A 329 6.14 -4.50 -25.63
N GLN A 330 7.37 -4.30 -26.09
CA GLN A 330 8.58 -4.48 -25.28
C GLN A 330 9.58 -3.38 -25.64
N TRP A 331 10.23 -2.82 -24.63
CA TRP A 331 11.25 -1.78 -24.79
C TRP A 331 12.35 -1.96 -23.74
N THR A 332 13.60 -1.84 -24.18
CA THR A 332 14.76 -1.86 -23.29
C THR A 332 15.47 -0.51 -23.37
N TYR A 333 15.58 0.14 -22.21
CA TYR A 333 16.33 1.37 -22.00
C TYR A 333 17.72 1.05 -21.43
N THR A 334 18.75 1.65 -22.02
CA THR A 334 20.15 1.56 -21.58
C THR A 334 20.82 2.94 -21.57
N GLY A 335 20.02 4.00 -21.37
CA GLY A 335 20.51 5.38 -21.27
C GLY A 335 21.01 5.70 -19.86
N ASN A 336 21.35 6.97 -19.63
CA ASN A 336 22.03 7.40 -18.40
C ASN A 336 21.07 7.69 -17.22
N ASP A 337 19.76 7.75 -17.46
CA ASP A 337 18.77 8.17 -16.46
C ASP A 337 18.15 6.99 -15.67
N ILE A 338 18.81 5.83 -15.66
CA ILE A 338 18.39 4.68 -14.84
C ILE A 338 18.52 5.07 -13.35
N PRO A 339 17.43 5.05 -12.55
CA PRO A 339 17.52 5.41 -11.15
C PRO A 339 18.33 4.38 -10.35
N PRO A 340 19.04 4.81 -9.29
CA PRO A 340 19.59 3.91 -8.28
C PRO A 340 18.52 3.47 -7.27
N PRO A 341 18.64 2.29 -6.66
CA PRO A 341 17.73 1.82 -5.62
C PRO A 341 18.06 2.36 -4.23
N GLY A 342 17.10 2.23 -3.32
CA GLY A 342 17.22 2.47 -1.88
C GLY A 342 16.26 3.54 -1.33
N GLN A 343 15.54 4.26 -2.20
CA GLN A 343 14.54 5.27 -1.81
C GLN A 343 13.22 5.12 -2.56
N GLU A 344 13.22 4.36 -3.65
CA GLU A 344 12.05 4.14 -4.47
C GLU A 344 11.01 3.28 -3.76
N ARG A 345 9.75 3.49 -4.08
CA ARG A 345 8.65 2.59 -3.74
C ARG A 345 7.90 2.22 -5.03
N VAL A 346 7.28 1.05 -5.03
CA VAL A 346 6.34 0.69 -6.10
C VAL A 346 5.04 1.39 -5.81
N HIS A 347 4.49 2.09 -6.79
CA HIS A 347 3.20 2.76 -6.73
C HIS A 347 2.26 2.21 -7.81
N ILE A 348 0.95 2.36 -7.55
CA ILE A 348 -0.14 2.04 -8.46
C ILE A 348 -1.15 3.17 -8.32
N ASN A 349 -1.57 3.82 -9.42
CA ASN A 349 -2.53 4.93 -9.36
C ASN A 349 -3.58 4.91 -10.49
N LEU A 350 -4.70 5.58 -10.22
CA LEU A 350 -5.73 5.93 -11.19
C LEU A 350 -6.22 7.34 -10.89
N TRP A 351 -5.90 8.29 -11.77
CA TRP A 351 -5.98 9.72 -11.52
C TRP A 351 -6.60 10.49 -12.68
N ARG A 352 -6.91 11.77 -12.45
CA ARG A 352 -7.58 12.62 -13.45
C ARG A 352 -6.64 13.65 -14.05
N LEU A 353 -6.56 13.67 -15.37
CA LEU A 353 -5.77 14.62 -16.14
C LEU A 353 -6.19 16.06 -15.81
N ASN A 354 -5.21 16.91 -15.48
CA ASN A 354 -5.40 18.31 -15.11
C ASN A 354 -6.43 18.54 -13.96
N GLY A 355 -6.74 17.53 -13.15
CA GLY A 355 -7.76 17.59 -12.10
C GLY A 355 -9.19 17.71 -12.65
N SER A 356 -9.40 17.42 -13.94
CA SER A 356 -10.69 17.57 -14.62
C SER A 356 -11.67 16.45 -14.26
N ALA A 357 -12.97 16.68 -14.41
CA ALA A 357 -13.97 15.62 -14.24
C ALA A 357 -13.95 14.66 -15.46
N PRO A 358 -14.26 13.36 -15.31
CA PRO A 358 -14.49 12.46 -16.43
C PRO A 358 -15.53 13.05 -17.40
N VAL A 359 -15.22 13.07 -18.70
CA VAL A 359 -16.07 13.68 -19.75
C VAL A 359 -17.40 12.94 -19.89
N SER A 360 -17.38 11.63 -19.70
CA SER A 360 -18.56 10.76 -19.63
C SER A 360 -19.46 11.01 -18.41
N GLY A 361 -19.00 11.76 -17.42
CA GLY A 361 -19.66 11.91 -16.12
C GLY A 361 -19.57 10.68 -15.21
N VAL A 362 -18.87 9.62 -15.64
CA VAL A 362 -18.64 8.38 -14.89
C VAL A 362 -17.13 8.17 -14.74
N GLY A 363 -16.65 7.90 -13.53
CA GLY A 363 -15.23 7.64 -13.33
C GLY A 363 -14.85 6.20 -13.67
N ASN A 364 -13.62 6.01 -14.13
CA ASN A 364 -13.08 4.69 -14.41
C ASN A 364 -12.71 3.92 -13.13
N GLU A 365 -12.48 2.63 -13.30
CA GLU A 365 -11.90 1.72 -12.33
C GLU A 365 -10.69 1.04 -12.96
N MET A 366 -9.72 0.65 -12.15
CA MET A 366 -8.62 -0.24 -12.49
C MET A 366 -8.53 -1.32 -11.44
N VAL A 367 -8.48 -2.58 -11.87
CA VAL A 367 -8.35 -3.74 -11.01
C VAL A 367 -7.02 -4.44 -11.30
N ILE A 368 -6.18 -4.57 -10.28
CA ILE A 368 -4.94 -5.34 -10.33
C ILE A 368 -5.20 -6.69 -9.65
N ASN A 369 -5.09 -7.79 -10.39
CA ASN A 369 -5.34 -9.14 -9.87
C ASN A 369 -4.20 -9.63 -8.97
N SER A 370 -2.95 -9.38 -9.38
CA SER A 370 -1.77 -9.72 -8.60
C SER A 370 -0.62 -8.75 -8.84
N PHE A 371 0.23 -8.59 -7.82
CA PHE A 371 1.56 -8.00 -7.91
C PHE A 371 2.58 -9.05 -7.48
N THR A 372 3.71 -9.15 -8.19
CA THR A 372 4.85 -9.98 -7.79
C THR A 372 6.16 -9.25 -8.00
N PHE A 373 7.11 -9.48 -7.10
CA PHE A 373 8.50 -9.03 -7.22
C PHE A 373 9.43 -10.25 -7.18
N GLN A 374 10.44 -10.25 -8.03
CA GLN A 374 11.54 -11.19 -8.01
C GLN A 374 12.86 -10.41 -8.02
N GLY A 375 13.57 -10.42 -6.89
CA GLY A 375 14.89 -9.79 -6.79
C GLY A 375 15.94 -10.45 -7.71
N PRO A 376 17.15 -9.87 -7.80
CA PRO A 376 18.20 -10.35 -8.68
C PRO A 376 18.57 -11.78 -8.29
N GLY A 377 18.70 -12.67 -9.28
CA GLY A 377 19.15 -14.03 -9.01
C GLY A 377 20.52 -14.00 -8.32
N VAL A 378 20.60 -14.49 -7.07
CA VAL A 378 21.88 -14.60 -6.35
C VAL A 378 22.75 -15.61 -7.09
N ILE A 379 23.67 -15.10 -7.92
CA ILE A 379 24.75 -15.91 -8.49
C ILE A 379 25.68 -16.22 -7.33
N ASN A 380 25.45 -17.37 -6.68
CA ASN A 380 26.44 -18.02 -5.84
C ASN A 380 27.63 -18.40 -6.73
N LEU A 381 28.55 -17.47 -6.92
CA LEU A 381 29.87 -17.77 -7.47
C LEU A 381 30.48 -18.84 -6.55
N PRO A 382 30.92 -20.00 -7.09
CA PRO A 382 31.61 -20.98 -6.27
C PRO A 382 32.88 -20.33 -5.71
N THR A 383 33.06 -20.40 -4.39
CA THR A 383 34.32 -20.03 -3.74
C THR A 383 35.44 -20.89 -4.32
N VAL A 384 36.42 -20.23 -4.94
CA VAL A 384 37.65 -20.85 -5.48
C VAL A 384 38.64 -21.11 -4.36
#